data_AF-A0A2H0Q7K6-F1
#
_entry.id   AF-A0A2H0Q7K6-F1
#
_cell.length_a   1.000
_cell.length_b   1.000
_cell.length_c   1.000
_cell.angle_alpha   90.00
_cell.angle_beta   90.00
_cell.angle_gamma   90.00
#
_symmetry.space_group_name_H-M   'P 1'
#
loop_
_entity.id
_entity.type
_entity.pdbx_description
1 polymer ?
#
loop_
_entity_poly.entity_id
_entity_poly.type
_entity_poly.pdbx_seq_one_letter_code
_entity_poly.pdbx_strand_id
1 'polypeptide(L)'
;MEMKIWNEFEIDSQASGHWKIGPLHLWITRFKNEWRIANTSSHDPEDRQVEIESPYLGVMPENLNSNRFGGKETEATIRFTPSLADRPVVIRPEMPFYLPAGEEVTIFVSTPMWINITVEPRSRKLLSLPILRLSDSWFGPDPTEGELCYAAKTKAKLRFEDLKLIQYRAVTKIVLKNNHTKQLFLERIKVPVNNLSLYKSEDAGLLTETITIVKEDDTSEMKMKINSPNEIEFGSPIKIAMPREPIQKNIFLKAFNTLIG
;
A
#
# COMPACT_ATOMS: atom_id res chain seq x y z
N MET A 1 10.10 14.91 0.85
CA MET A 1 10.90 13.69 0.53
C MET A 1 10.94 13.45 -0.97
N GLU A 2 12.11 13.37 -1.61
CA GLU A 2 12.23 13.14 -3.07
C GLU A 2 11.86 11.69 -3.42
N MET A 3 10.83 11.48 -4.25
CA MET A 3 10.34 10.15 -4.61
C MET A 3 10.86 9.71 -5.98
N LYS A 4 12.12 9.31 -6.04
CA LYS A 4 12.83 8.97 -7.29
C LYS A 4 12.27 7.74 -8.01
N ILE A 5 11.60 6.85 -7.28
CA ILE A 5 11.08 5.57 -7.80
C ILE A 5 9.91 5.78 -8.77
N TRP A 6 9.04 6.76 -8.50
CA TRP A 6 7.77 6.95 -9.21
C TRP A 6 7.97 7.84 -10.45
N ASN A 7 8.73 7.32 -11.41
CA ASN A 7 9.17 8.09 -12.58
C ASN A 7 9.08 7.27 -13.88
N GLU A 8 9.40 7.93 -14.98
CA GLU A 8 9.72 7.30 -16.26
C GLU A 8 11.20 6.95 -16.34
N PHE A 9 11.50 5.85 -17.02
CA PHE A 9 12.85 5.38 -17.28
C PHE A 9 12.95 4.95 -18.74
N GLU A 10 13.96 5.44 -19.43
CA GLU A 10 14.29 5.00 -20.77
C GLU A 10 15.25 3.81 -20.69
N ILE A 11 14.97 2.77 -21.48
CA ILE A 11 15.84 1.61 -21.64
C ILE A 11 16.13 1.42 -23.12
N ASP A 12 17.41 1.41 -23.46
CA ASP A 12 17.85 1.14 -24.83
C ASP A 12 17.54 -0.30 -25.24
N SER A 13 17.42 -0.51 -26.56
CA SER A 13 17.22 -1.86 -27.10
C SER A 13 18.42 -2.76 -26.73
N GLN A 14 18.13 -3.96 -26.22
CA GLN A 14 19.09 -4.93 -25.69
C GLN A 14 19.80 -4.49 -24.39
N ALA A 15 19.40 -3.37 -23.79
CA ALA A 15 19.86 -2.96 -22.47
C ALA A 15 18.91 -3.46 -21.37
N SER A 16 19.45 -3.50 -20.15
CA SER A 16 18.68 -3.78 -18.94
C SER A 16 18.77 -2.59 -17.98
N GLY A 17 17.74 -2.39 -17.17
CA GLY A 17 17.81 -1.60 -15.95
C GLY A 17 17.61 -2.47 -14.72
N HIS A 18 18.14 -2.04 -13.57
CA HIS A 18 17.96 -2.64 -12.26
C HIS A 18 17.45 -1.59 -11.27
N TRP A 19 16.44 -1.98 -10.50
CA TRP A 19 15.91 -1.19 -9.40
C TRP A 19 15.89 -2.04 -8.13
N LYS A 20 16.58 -1.56 -7.09
CA LYS A 20 16.37 -2.02 -5.72
C LYS A 20 15.41 -1.04 -5.05
N ILE A 21 14.30 -1.54 -4.54
CA ILE A 21 13.27 -0.73 -3.86
C ILE A 21 12.91 -1.45 -2.56
N GLY A 22 13.64 -1.10 -1.49
CA GLY A 22 13.61 -1.86 -0.24
C GLY A 22 13.86 -3.35 -0.51
N PRO A 23 12.95 -4.25 -0.13
CA PRO A 23 13.14 -5.68 -0.33
C PRO A 23 12.88 -6.17 -1.76
N LEU A 24 12.39 -5.34 -2.67
CA LEU A 24 12.16 -5.72 -4.07
C LEU A 24 13.40 -5.42 -4.91
N HIS A 25 13.88 -6.42 -5.64
CA HIS A 25 14.82 -6.22 -6.74
C HIS A 25 14.12 -6.52 -8.07
N LEU A 26 14.24 -5.60 -9.02
CA LEU A 26 13.58 -5.66 -10.31
C LEU A 26 14.59 -5.42 -11.42
N TRP A 27 14.65 -6.33 -12.39
CA TRP A 27 15.42 -6.17 -13.62
C TRP A 27 14.45 -6.09 -14.80
N ILE A 28 14.64 -5.11 -15.66
CA ILE A 28 13.82 -4.94 -16.85
C ILE A 28 14.75 -4.85 -18.05
N THR A 29 14.61 -5.78 -18.97
CA THR A 29 15.36 -5.81 -20.23
C THR A 29 14.43 -5.52 -21.39
N ARG A 30 14.85 -4.59 -22.25
CA ARG A 30 14.15 -4.29 -23.49
C ARG A 30 14.80 -5.03 -24.66
N PHE A 31 13.99 -5.62 -25.52
CA PHE A 31 14.39 -6.10 -26.84
C PHE A 31 13.45 -5.53 -27.88
N LYS A 32 13.86 -5.53 -29.16
CA LYS A 32 13.04 -5.00 -30.27
C LYS A 32 11.56 -5.40 -30.22
N ASN A 33 11.28 -6.66 -29.88
CA ASN A 33 9.95 -7.27 -29.95
C ASN A 33 9.40 -7.71 -28.59
N GLU A 34 10.12 -7.46 -27.49
CA GLU A 34 9.67 -7.92 -26.18
C GLU A 34 10.27 -7.16 -25.01
N TRP A 35 9.52 -7.17 -23.92
CA TRP A 35 10.00 -6.82 -22.59
C TRP A 35 10.18 -8.07 -21.75
N ARG A 36 11.30 -8.16 -21.02
CA ARG A 36 11.51 -9.16 -19.97
C ARG A 36 11.59 -8.45 -18.64
N ILE A 37 10.79 -8.89 -17.69
CA ILE A 37 10.76 -8.36 -16.33
C ILE A 37 11.09 -9.52 -15.40
N ALA A 38 12.21 -9.43 -14.70
CA ALA A 38 12.66 -10.40 -13.72
C ALA A 38 12.69 -9.76 -12.34
N ASN A 39 12.33 -10.50 -11.29
CA ASN A 39 12.34 -9.98 -9.93
C ASN A 39 12.71 -11.04 -8.89
N THR A 40 13.20 -10.54 -7.76
CA THR A 40 13.34 -11.31 -6.51
C THR A 40 13.01 -10.41 -5.32
N SER A 41 12.77 -11.01 -4.15
CA SER A 41 12.59 -10.25 -2.92
C SER A 41 13.38 -10.83 -1.76
N SER A 42 14.04 -9.96 -0.98
CA SER A 42 14.67 -10.34 0.29
C SER A 42 13.65 -10.59 1.40
N HIS A 43 12.40 -10.13 1.22
CA HIS A 43 11.32 -10.16 2.20
C HIS A 43 11.61 -9.41 3.53
N ASP A 44 12.73 -8.70 3.60
CA ASP A 44 13.15 -7.91 4.75
C ASP A 44 12.34 -6.59 4.82
N PRO A 45 11.46 -6.40 5.82
CA PRO A 45 10.71 -5.15 5.97
C PRO A 45 11.57 -3.95 6.36
N GLU A 46 12.78 -4.18 6.88
CA GLU A 46 13.69 -3.12 7.32
C GLU A 46 14.65 -2.70 6.20
N ASP A 47 14.74 -3.44 5.10
CA ASP A 47 15.44 -2.99 3.90
C ASP A 47 14.71 -1.79 3.30
N ARG A 48 15.38 -0.64 3.32
CA ARG A 48 14.90 0.66 2.85
C ARG A 48 15.78 1.24 1.76
N GLN A 49 16.75 0.47 1.27
CA GLN A 49 17.65 0.95 0.24
C GLN A 49 16.89 1.16 -1.08
N VAL A 50 17.22 2.26 -1.75
CA VAL A 50 16.70 2.58 -3.07
C VAL A 50 17.88 2.81 -3.99
N GLU A 51 18.04 1.93 -4.96
CA GLU A 51 19.12 1.99 -5.96
C GLU A 51 18.51 1.85 -7.34
N ILE A 52 18.98 2.66 -8.29
CA ILE A 52 18.50 2.68 -9.67
C ILE A 52 19.73 2.67 -10.56
N GLU A 53 19.86 1.63 -11.38
CA GLU A 53 20.95 1.47 -12.33
C GLU A 53 20.36 1.21 -13.73
N SER A 54 20.46 2.19 -14.63
CA SER A 54 20.03 2.06 -16.02
C SER A 54 21.02 2.84 -16.90
N PRO A 55 21.84 2.19 -17.75
CA PRO A 55 21.88 0.75 -17.96
C PRO A 55 22.53 -0.03 -16.81
N TYR A 56 22.00 -1.22 -16.52
CA TYR A 56 22.58 -2.21 -15.62
C TYR A 56 23.61 -3.06 -16.36
N LEU A 57 24.86 -3.05 -15.87
CA LEU A 57 25.98 -3.78 -16.48
C LEU A 57 26.39 -5.03 -15.68
N GLY A 58 25.74 -5.29 -14.54
CA GLY A 58 26.03 -6.44 -13.69
C GLY A 58 25.48 -7.77 -14.24
N VAL A 59 25.78 -8.84 -13.51
CA VAL A 59 25.28 -10.19 -13.82
C VAL A 59 23.90 -10.38 -13.20
N MET A 60 22.91 -10.78 -14.01
CA MET A 60 21.60 -11.14 -13.49
C MET A 60 21.70 -12.37 -12.58
N PRO A 61 21.11 -12.35 -11.38
CA PRO A 61 21.06 -13.53 -10.52
C PRO A 61 20.36 -14.72 -11.19
N GLU A 62 20.72 -15.92 -10.75
CA GLU A 62 20.00 -17.14 -11.11
C GLU A 62 18.67 -17.25 -10.35
N ASN A 63 17.70 -18.00 -10.88
CA ASN A 63 16.40 -18.28 -10.24
C ASN A 63 15.50 -17.06 -9.96
N LEU A 64 15.39 -16.15 -10.93
CA LEU A 64 14.47 -15.00 -10.85
C LEU A 64 13.06 -15.37 -11.31
N ASN A 65 12.05 -14.79 -10.64
CA ASN A 65 10.68 -14.81 -11.14
C ASN A 65 10.62 -13.97 -12.41
N SER A 66 10.31 -14.60 -13.54
CA SER A 66 10.46 -13.99 -14.85
C SER A 66 9.13 -13.92 -15.61
N ASN A 67 8.82 -12.74 -16.13
CA ASN A 67 7.67 -12.47 -16.99
C ASN A 67 8.17 -11.93 -18.34
N ARG A 68 7.56 -12.40 -19.43
CA ARG A 68 7.92 -12.01 -20.80
C ARG A 68 6.68 -11.48 -21.53
N PHE A 69 6.82 -10.32 -22.17
CA PHE A 69 5.74 -9.62 -22.85
C PHE A 69 6.15 -9.35 -24.30
N GLY A 70 5.54 -10.05 -25.24
CA GLY A 70 5.81 -9.90 -26.68
C GLY A 70 4.97 -8.82 -27.35
N GLY A 71 5.51 -8.24 -28.43
CA GLY A 71 4.83 -7.24 -29.26
C GLY A 71 5.49 -7.07 -30.64
N LYS A 72 4.85 -6.25 -31.49
CA LYS A 72 5.39 -5.92 -32.82
C LYS A 72 6.67 -5.10 -32.73
N GLU A 73 6.70 -4.15 -31.81
CA GLU A 73 7.84 -3.28 -31.52
C GLU A 73 7.69 -2.74 -30.10
N THR A 74 8.79 -2.64 -29.37
CA THR A 74 8.81 -2.05 -28.02
C THR A 74 9.15 -0.56 -28.08
N GLU A 75 8.44 0.24 -27.31
CA GLU A 75 8.84 1.62 -26.98
C GLU A 75 9.97 1.61 -25.93
N ALA A 76 10.72 2.71 -25.79
CA ALA A 76 11.88 2.80 -24.88
C ALA A 76 11.50 3.05 -23.43
N THR A 77 10.37 3.72 -23.23
CA THR A 77 10.03 4.30 -21.95
C THR A 77 9.12 3.39 -21.17
N ILE A 78 9.57 3.01 -19.98
CA ILE A 78 8.71 2.43 -18.95
C ILE A 78 8.37 3.49 -17.92
N ARG A 79 7.22 3.37 -17.28
CA ARG A 79 6.80 4.22 -16.18
C ARG A 79 6.45 3.37 -14.97
N PHE A 80 6.94 3.80 -13.81
CA PHE A 80 6.59 3.23 -12.52
C PHE A 80 5.57 4.11 -11.83
N THR A 81 4.41 3.52 -11.49
CA THR A 81 3.39 4.20 -10.70
C THR A 81 3.02 3.39 -9.46
N PRO A 82 2.81 4.04 -8.31
CA PRO A 82 2.39 3.35 -7.11
C PRO A 82 0.92 2.91 -7.20
N SER A 83 0.58 1.84 -6.50
CA SER A 83 -0.81 1.51 -6.17
C SER A 83 -0.90 0.86 -4.80
N LEU A 84 -2.06 0.99 -4.17
CA LEU A 84 -2.35 0.34 -2.88
C LEU A 84 -2.46 -1.17 -3.04
N ALA A 85 -2.46 -1.92 -1.94
CA ALA A 85 -2.60 -3.36 -1.98
C ALA A 85 -3.96 -3.79 -2.58
N ASP A 86 -4.01 -4.99 -3.16
CA ASP A 86 -5.21 -5.59 -3.76
C ASP A 86 -6.16 -6.21 -2.73
N ARG A 87 -5.80 -6.17 -1.44
CA ARG A 87 -6.60 -6.69 -0.34
C ARG A 87 -6.49 -5.78 0.88
N PRO A 88 -7.46 -5.83 1.82
CA PRO A 88 -7.32 -5.14 3.09
C PRO A 88 -6.08 -5.59 3.86
N VAL A 89 -5.58 -4.70 4.70
CA VAL A 89 -4.39 -4.94 5.53
C VAL A 89 -4.78 -4.87 7.00
N VAL A 90 -4.48 -5.92 7.74
CA VAL A 90 -4.66 -6.04 9.18
C VAL A 90 -3.40 -5.54 9.88
N ILE A 91 -3.58 -4.60 10.79
CA ILE A 91 -2.50 -3.89 11.48
C ILE A 91 -2.73 -3.99 12.97
N ARG A 92 -1.65 -4.25 13.73
CA ARG A 92 -1.68 -4.31 15.18
C ARG A 92 -1.03 -3.06 15.78
N PRO A 93 -1.55 -2.52 16.88
CA PRO A 93 -0.80 -1.56 17.68
C PRO A 93 0.45 -2.24 18.28
N GLU A 94 1.35 -1.43 18.82
CA GLU A 94 2.53 -1.92 19.51
C GLU A 94 2.16 -2.82 20.69
N MET A 95 1.20 -2.36 21.48
CA MET A 95 0.52 -3.12 22.52
C MET A 95 -0.99 -2.95 22.34
N PRO A 96 -1.80 -4.02 22.45
CA PRO A 96 -3.26 -3.88 22.53
C PRO A 96 -3.65 -2.94 23.66
N PHE A 97 -4.69 -2.15 23.47
CA PHE A 97 -5.13 -1.17 24.47
C PHE A 97 -6.64 -1.01 24.49
N TYR A 98 -7.14 -0.42 25.57
CA TYR A 98 -8.54 -0.07 25.73
C TYR A 98 -8.76 1.40 25.40
N LEU A 99 -9.74 1.68 24.55
CA LEU A 99 -10.28 3.02 24.33
C LEU A 99 -11.47 3.22 25.28
N PRO A 100 -11.39 4.11 26.29
CA PRO A 100 -12.47 4.30 27.25
C PRO A 100 -13.78 4.76 26.62
N ALA A 101 -14.88 4.60 27.36
CA ALA A 101 -16.20 5.05 26.95
C ALA A 101 -16.21 6.59 26.76
N GLY A 102 -16.80 7.06 25.66
CA GLY A 102 -16.89 8.49 25.33
C GLY A 102 -15.62 9.10 24.73
N GLU A 103 -14.52 8.36 24.64
CA GLU A 103 -13.22 8.86 24.18
C GLU A 103 -12.98 8.64 22.68
N GLU A 104 -12.03 9.39 22.13
CA GLU A 104 -11.52 9.17 20.78
C GLU A 104 -9.99 9.03 20.76
N VAL A 105 -9.48 8.29 19.78
CA VAL A 105 -8.04 8.15 19.54
C VAL A 105 -7.73 8.21 18.05
N THR A 106 -6.62 8.85 17.71
CA THR A 106 -6.06 8.83 16.36
C THR A 106 -4.93 7.83 16.29
N ILE A 107 -4.91 7.06 15.21
CA ILE A 107 -3.91 6.05 14.91
C ILE A 107 -3.44 6.26 13.48
N PHE A 108 -2.14 6.24 13.29
CA PHE A 108 -1.50 6.28 11.98
C PHE A 108 -0.91 4.92 11.68
N VAL A 109 -1.17 4.45 10.46
CA VAL A 109 -0.65 3.18 9.98
C VAL A 109 0.05 3.38 8.65
N SER A 110 1.09 2.58 8.40
CA SER A 110 1.84 2.62 7.15
C SER A 110 1.70 1.29 6.43
N THR A 111 1.38 1.29 5.14
CA THR A 111 1.22 0.07 4.32
C THR A 111 2.14 0.13 3.08
N PRO A 112 2.75 -1.00 2.67
CA PRO A 112 3.63 -1.02 1.49
C PRO A 112 2.84 -0.89 0.18
N MET A 113 3.45 -0.24 -0.80
CA MET A 113 2.88 -0.07 -2.14
C MET A 113 3.16 -1.26 -3.04
N TRP A 114 2.30 -1.39 -4.05
CA TRP A 114 2.57 -2.12 -5.27
C TRP A 114 3.16 -1.18 -6.30
N ILE A 115 4.04 -1.72 -7.14
CA ILE A 115 4.57 -1.05 -8.31
C ILE A 115 3.79 -1.52 -9.55
N ASN A 116 3.25 -0.58 -10.32
CA ASN A 116 2.75 -0.84 -11.67
C ASN A 116 3.83 -0.44 -12.66
N ILE A 117 4.06 -1.32 -13.63
CA ILE A 117 5.01 -1.12 -14.72
C ILE A 117 4.20 -0.95 -15.99
N THR A 118 4.20 0.25 -16.57
CA THR A 118 3.58 0.57 -17.85
C THR A 118 4.62 0.89 -18.91
N VAL A 119 4.28 0.68 -20.18
CA VAL A 119 5.06 1.13 -21.33
C VAL A 119 4.37 2.35 -21.94
N GLU A 120 5.11 3.44 -22.07
CA GLU A 120 4.65 4.71 -22.64
C GLU A 120 4.93 4.77 -24.15
N PRO A 121 4.22 5.61 -24.93
CA PRO A 121 3.19 6.59 -24.55
C PRO A 121 1.78 6.02 -24.45
N ARG A 122 1.59 4.72 -24.72
CA ARG A 122 0.25 4.09 -24.70
C ARG A 122 -0.21 3.68 -23.29
N SER A 123 0.58 3.95 -22.26
CA SER A 123 0.37 3.54 -20.87
C SER A 123 -0.06 2.06 -20.73
N ARG A 124 0.56 1.17 -21.53
CA ARG A 124 0.20 -0.25 -21.54
C ARG A 124 0.79 -0.92 -20.31
N LYS A 125 -0.06 -1.40 -19.39
CA LYS A 125 0.37 -2.13 -18.20
C LYS A 125 0.98 -3.49 -18.58
N LEU A 126 2.22 -3.72 -18.16
CA LEU A 126 2.89 -5.01 -18.28
C LEU A 126 2.67 -5.85 -17.02
N LEU A 127 3.02 -5.30 -15.85
CA LEU A 127 3.04 -6.05 -14.61
C LEU A 127 2.64 -5.16 -13.43
N SER A 128 2.11 -5.80 -12.39
CA SER A 128 1.89 -5.20 -11.07
C SER A 128 2.39 -6.19 -10.03
N LEU A 129 3.24 -5.74 -9.11
CA LEU A 129 3.74 -6.59 -8.04
C LEU A 129 3.93 -5.79 -6.73
N PRO A 130 3.86 -6.44 -5.55
CA PRO A 130 4.12 -5.78 -4.29
C PRO A 130 5.61 -5.45 -4.14
N ILE A 131 5.91 -4.28 -3.57
CA ILE A 131 7.30 -3.94 -3.18
C ILE A 131 7.72 -4.76 -1.96
N LEU A 132 6.82 -4.96 -1.00
CA LEU A 132 7.00 -5.89 0.11
C LEU A 132 5.82 -6.85 0.15
N ARG A 133 6.06 -8.14 -0.08
CA ARG A 133 5.03 -9.17 0.05
C ARG A 133 4.68 -9.35 1.53
N LEU A 134 3.45 -8.98 1.89
CA LEU A 134 2.89 -9.25 3.20
C LEU A 134 2.39 -10.69 3.29
N SER A 135 2.36 -11.24 4.50
CA SER A 135 1.78 -12.56 4.77
C SER A 135 0.26 -12.51 4.62
N ASP A 136 -0.32 -13.58 4.07
CA ASP A 136 -1.77 -13.75 4.07
C ASP A 136 -2.28 -13.98 5.50
N SER A 137 -3.44 -13.43 5.81
CA SER A 137 -4.11 -13.52 7.10
C SER A 137 -5.61 -13.67 6.87
N TRP A 138 -6.28 -14.36 7.78
CA TRP A 138 -7.74 -14.40 7.82
C TRP A 138 -8.24 -13.42 8.89
N PHE A 139 -9.15 -12.54 8.53
CA PHE A 139 -9.78 -11.61 9.47
C PHE A 139 -11.26 -11.93 9.61
N GLY A 140 -11.64 -12.47 10.77
CA GLY A 140 -13.00 -12.83 11.11
C GLY A 140 -13.08 -13.52 12.48
N PRO A 141 -14.30 -13.79 12.97
CA PRO A 141 -14.52 -14.51 14.23
C PRO A 141 -14.02 -15.96 14.19
N ASP A 142 -14.07 -16.61 13.01
CA ASP A 142 -13.62 -17.99 12.83
C ASP A 142 -13.08 -18.25 11.41
N PRO A 143 -12.52 -19.43 11.10
CA PRO A 143 -11.95 -19.74 9.79
C PRO A 143 -12.95 -19.85 8.62
N THR A 144 -14.25 -19.95 8.90
CA THR A 144 -15.32 -20.08 7.90
C THR A 144 -16.03 -18.75 7.62
N GLU A 145 -16.03 -17.86 8.60
CA GLU A 145 -16.59 -16.51 8.51
C GLU A 145 -15.48 -15.47 8.63
N GLY A 146 -15.16 -14.81 7.51
CA GLY A 146 -14.13 -13.77 7.51
C GLY A 146 -13.72 -13.34 6.12
N GLU A 147 -12.63 -12.58 6.06
CA GLU A 147 -12.09 -12.01 4.85
C GLU A 147 -10.58 -12.29 4.75
N LEU A 148 -10.14 -12.70 3.56
CA LEU A 148 -8.72 -12.85 3.27
C LEU A 148 -8.05 -11.47 3.17
N CYS A 149 -7.08 -11.24 4.03
CA CYS A 149 -6.37 -9.97 4.18
C CYS A 149 -4.86 -10.20 4.18
N TYR A 150 -4.10 -9.11 4.21
CA TYR A 150 -2.67 -9.14 4.53
C TYR A 150 -2.41 -8.80 5.99
N ALA A 151 -1.39 -9.39 6.60
CA ALA A 151 -0.87 -8.94 7.89
C ALA A 151 0.26 -7.93 7.68
N ALA A 152 0.10 -6.70 8.18
CA ALA A 152 1.19 -5.73 8.19
C ALA A 152 2.30 -6.16 9.15
N LYS A 153 3.55 -5.93 8.73
CA LYS A 153 4.74 -6.09 9.59
C LYS A 153 4.99 -4.86 10.49
N THR A 154 4.41 -3.71 10.15
CA THR A 154 4.56 -2.45 10.90
C THR A 154 3.49 -2.30 11.97
N LYS A 155 3.82 -1.59 13.05
CA LYS A 155 2.90 -1.26 14.14
C LYS A 155 2.16 0.05 13.89
N ALA A 156 0.92 0.10 14.35
CA ALA A 156 0.14 1.34 14.44
C ALA A 156 0.79 2.31 15.45
N LYS A 157 0.80 3.61 15.14
CA LYS A 157 1.35 4.67 16.01
C LYS A 157 0.26 5.67 16.36
N LEU A 158 0.30 6.21 17.59
CA LEU A 158 -0.71 7.18 18.06
C LEU A 158 -0.42 8.60 17.60
N ARG A 159 0.85 8.90 17.28
CA ARG A 159 1.29 10.20 16.81
C ARG A 159 1.92 10.07 15.43
N PHE A 160 1.74 11.08 14.59
CA PHE A 160 2.24 11.06 13.23
C PHE A 160 3.77 11.09 13.22
N GLU A 161 4.38 11.83 14.14
CA GLU A 161 5.83 12.03 14.27
C GLU A 161 6.56 10.73 14.65
N ASP A 162 5.86 9.75 15.21
CA ASP A 162 6.40 8.42 15.54
C ASP A 162 6.48 7.50 14.30
N LEU A 163 5.91 7.91 13.16
CA LEU A 163 6.03 7.17 11.90
C LEU A 163 7.32 7.52 11.17
N LYS A 164 7.98 6.48 10.68
CA LYS A 164 9.03 6.63 9.67
C LYS A 164 8.38 6.70 8.30
N LEU A 165 8.49 7.84 7.63
CA LEU A 165 8.04 8.02 6.25
C LEU A 165 8.98 7.28 5.30
N ILE A 166 8.41 6.46 4.41
CA ILE A 166 9.16 5.63 3.45
C ILE A 166 8.53 5.83 2.07
N GLN A 167 9.36 6.10 1.05
CA GLN A 167 8.91 6.51 -0.30
C GLN A 167 7.94 5.54 -0.99
N TYR A 168 7.97 4.27 -0.60
CA TYR A 168 7.13 3.22 -1.15
C TYR A 168 6.08 2.69 -0.16
N ARG A 169 5.71 3.50 0.85
CA ARG A 169 4.62 3.18 1.78
C ARG A 169 3.66 4.35 1.87
N ALA A 170 2.36 4.05 1.92
CA ALA A 170 1.34 5.05 2.17
C ALA A 170 0.95 5.06 3.65
N VAL A 171 0.71 6.26 4.18
CA VAL A 171 0.17 6.47 5.52
C VAL A 171 -1.34 6.62 5.44
N THR A 172 -2.04 5.93 6.33
CA THR A 172 -3.48 6.06 6.55
C THR A 172 -3.72 6.57 7.96
N LYS A 173 -4.43 7.70 8.08
CA LYS A 173 -4.93 8.22 9.37
C LYS A 173 -6.26 7.56 9.69
N ILE A 174 -6.38 7.03 10.90
CA ILE A 174 -7.57 6.37 11.41
C ILE A 174 -7.99 7.06 12.71
N VAL A 175 -9.21 7.57 12.77
CA VAL A 175 -9.80 8.16 13.98
C VAL A 175 -10.85 7.18 14.50
N LEU A 176 -10.63 6.65 15.69
CA LEU A 176 -11.58 5.77 16.37
C LEU A 176 -12.34 6.60 17.41
N LYS A 177 -13.68 6.59 17.35
CA LYS A 177 -14.55 7.23 18.33
C LYS A 177 -15.36 6.19 19.05
N ASN A 178 -15.18 6.10 20.37
CA ASN A 178 -15.96 5.22 21.22
C ASN A 178 -17.13 5.99 21.83
N ASN A 179 -18.25 6.04 21.11
CA ASN A 179 -19.49 6.62 21.63
C ASN A 179 -20.29 5.61 22.48
N HIS A 180 -19.76 4.40 22.71
CA HIS A 180 -20.33 3.40 23.59
C HIS A 180 -20.10 3.77 25.06
N THR A 181 -20.98 3.27 25.92
CA THR A 181 -20.84 3.26 27.40
C THR A 181 -19.79 2.30 27.96
N LYS A 182 -19.14 1.47 27.13
CA LYS A 182 -18.14 0.46 27.51
C LYS A 182 -16.82 0.79 26.85
N GLN A 183 -15.72 0.35 27.45
CA GLN A 183 -14.41 0.43 26.79
C GLN A 183 -14.35 -0.49 25.56
N LEU A 184 -13.68 -0.03 24.50
CA LEU A 184 -13.38 -0.84 23.33
C LEU A 184 -11.97 -1.40 23.42
N PHE A 185 -11.85 -2.72 23.31
CA PHE A 185 -10.54 -3.36 23.24
C PHE A 185 -10.03 -3.34 21.80
N LEU A 186 -8.83 -2.80 21.58
CA LEU A 186 -8.19 -2.71 20.28
C LEU A 186 -6.95 -3.62 20.23
N GLU A 187 -7.09 -4.80 19.65
CA GLU A 187 -5.97 -5.72 19.41
C GLU A 187 -5.47 -5.66 17.95
N ARG A 188 -6.38 -5.54 16.98
CA ARG A 188 -6.04 -5.35 15.55
C ARG A 188 -7.08 -4.48 14.84
N ILE A 189 -6.64 -3.85 13.75
CA ILE A 189 -7.45 -3.00 12.88
C ILE A 189 -7.33 -3.50 11.45
N LYS A 190 -8.46 -3.76 10.79
CA LYS A 190 -8.51 -4.02 9.34
C LYS A 190 -8.64 -2.71 8.57
N VAL A 191 -7.71 -2.44 7.66
CA VAL A 191 -7.68 -1.23 6.83
C VAL A 191 -8.02 -1.59 5.39
N PRO A 192 -9.11 -1.08 4.81
CA PRO A 192 -9.58 -1.43 3.47
C PRO A 192 -8.80 -0.69 2.38
N VAL A 193 -7.48 -0.85 2.34
CA VAL A 193 -6.59 -0.06 1.45
C VAL A 193 -6.90 -0.22 -0.04
N ASN A 194 -7.47 -1.36 -0.47
CA ASN A 194 -7.94 -1.59 -1.83
C ASN A 194 -9.09 -0.65 -2.24
N ASN A 195 -9.82 -0.11 -1.26
CA ASN A 195 -10.94 0.81 -1.45
C ASN A 195 -10.57 2.28 -1.23
N LEU A 196 -9.30 2.60 -1.00
CA LEU A 196 -8.80 3.95 -0.77
C LEU A 196 -8.11 4.51 -2.01
N SER A 197 -8.16 5.82 -2.22
CA SER A 197 -7.35 6.53 -3.20
C SER A 197 -5.93 6.75 -2.65
N LEU A 198 -4.98 7.01 -3.55
CA LEU A 198 -3.62 7.39 -3.18
C LEU A 198 -3.40 8.88 -3.43
N TYR A 199 -2.80 9.53 -2.46
CA TYR A 199 -2.41 10.93 -2.49
C TYR A 199 -0.90 11.08 -2.29
N LYS A 200 -0.36 12.20 -2.77
CA LYS A 200 1.03 12.60 -2.61
C LYS A 200 1.09 13.97 -1.93
N SER A 201 1.95 14.07 -0.94
CA SER A 201 2.31 15.29 -0.23
C SER A 201 3.84 15.42 -0.20
N GLU A 202 4.35 16.64 -0.28
CA GLU A 202 5.79 16.90 -0.12
C GLU A 202 6.26 16.64 1.32
N ASP A 203 5.39 16.94 2.29
CA ASP A 203 5.64 16.87 3.73
C ASP A 203 5.43 15.45 4.28
N ALA A 204 4.36 14.78 3.85
CA ALA A 204 3.93 13.51 4.42
C ALA A 204 4.14 12.29 3.49
N GLY A 205 4.68 12.50 2.28
CA GLY A 205 4.95 11.43 1.33
C GLY A 205 3.67 10.88 0.69
N LEU A 206 3.49 9.56 0.71
CA LEU A 206 2.28 8.93 0.19
C LEU A 206 1.23 8.80 1.30
N LEU A 207 -0.01 9.15 0.97
CA LEU A 207 -1.15 9.17 1.89
C LEU A 207 -2.35 8.48 1.28
N THR A 208 -3.27 8.04 2.12
CA THR A 208 -4.64 7.68 1.73
C THR A 208 -5.63 8.67 2.32
N GLU A 209 -6.91 8.44 2.08
CA GLU A 209 -7.98 9.07 2.84
C GLU A 209 -7.82 8.86 4.36
N THR A 210 -8.40 9.78 5.12
CA THR A 210 -8.63 9.63 6.56
C THR A 210 -9.89 8.81 6.80
N ILE A 211 -9.75 7.78 7.62
CA ILE A 211 -10.84 6.90 8.03
C ILE A 211 -11.31 7.33 9.42
N THR A 212 -12.60 7.56 9.61
CA THR A 212 -13.21 7.68 10.94
C THR A 212 -14.12 6.50 11.19
N ILE A 213 -13.93 5.79 12.30
CA ILE A 213 -14.76 4.67 12.74
C ILE A 213 -15.44 5.08 14.04
N VAL A 214 -16.75 4.91 14.11
CA VAL A 214 -17.57 5.23 15.28
C VAL A 214 -18.31 3.97 15.73
N LYS A 215 -18.17 3.62 17.02
CA LYS A 215 -18.94 2.56 17.67
C LYS A 215 -19.89 3.22 18.68
N GLU A 216 -21.19 2.97 18.53
CA GLU A 216 -22.24 3.60 19.37
C GLU A 216 -22.75 2.64 20.45
N ASP A 217 -23.04 1.39 20.11
CA ASP A 217 -23.49 0.36 21.04
C ASP A 217 -23.10 -1.05 20.53
N ASP A 218 -23.33 -2.11 21.31
CA ASP A 218 -23.00 -3.50 20.93
C ASP A 218 -23.78 -3.97 19.70
N THR A 219 -25.02 -3.50 19.51
CA THR A 219 -25.96 -3.96 18.47
C THR A 219 -25.84 -3.21 17.14
N SER A 220 -25.26 -2.02 17.16
CA SER A 220 -25.09 -1.15 16.01
C SER A 220 -23.84 -1.55 15.22
N GLU A 221 -24.01 -1.53 13.89
CA GLU A 221 -22.91 -1.65 12.96
C GLU A 221 -21.94 -0.47 13.18
N MET A 222 -20.62 -0.75 13.08
CA MET A 222 -19.62 0.32 13.12
C MET A 222 -19.82 1.28 11.96
N LYS A 223 -19.98 2.58 12.26
CA LYS A 223 -20.12 3.61 11.22
C LYS A 223 -18.74 4.04 10.76
N MET A 224 -18.47 3.93 9.47
CA MET A 224 -17.22 4.41 8.88
C MET A 224 -17.44 5.60 7.95
N LYS A 225 -16.59 6.62 8.07
CA LYS A 225 -16.50 7.76 7.15
C LYS A 225 -15.11 7.80 6.53
N ILE A 226 -15.06 8.07 5.24
CA ILE A 226 -13.83 8.25 4.47
C ILE A 226 -13.82 9.69 3.95
N ASN A 227 -12.77 10.43 4.28
CA ASN A 227 -12.59 11.81 3.82
C ASN A 227 -11.20 11.98 3.22
N SER A 228 -11.04 12.89 2.26
CA SER A 228 -9.71 13.27 1.77
C SER A 228 -8.77 13.64 2.93
N PRO A 229 -7.46 13.37 2.81
CA PRO A 229 -6.49 13.81 3.82
C PRO A 229 -6.53 15.32 4.01
N ASN A 230 -6.39 15.78 5.25
CA ASN A 230 -6.49 17.18 5.62
C ASN A 230 -5.35 18.01 4.99
N GLU A 231 -5.69 19.12 4.35
CA GLU A 231 -4.72 19.95 3.61
C GLU A 231 -3.72 20.67 4.51
N ILE A 232 -4.15 21.13 5.68
CA ILE A 232 -3.29 21.84 6.63
C ILE A 232 -2.38 20.84 7.35
N GLU A 233 -2.91 19.70 7.77
CA GLU A 233 -2.18 18.66 8.50
C GLU A 233 -1.11 17.98 7.64
N PHE A 234 -1.38 17.79 6.34
CA PHE A 234 -0.53 17.00 5.46
C PHE A 234 0.03 17.79 4.27
N GLY A 235 0.07 19.12 4.32
CA GLY A 235 0.74 19.94 3.30
C GLY A 235 0.12 19.78 1.90
N SER A 236 -1.17 20.09 1.76
CA SER A 236 -1.91 20.14 0.49
C SER A 236 -1.77 18.87 -0.38
N PRO A 237 -2.21 17.71 0.11
CA PRO A 237 -2.06 16.43 -0.57
C PRO A 237 -2.85 16.36 -1.89
N ILE A 238 -2.18 15.93 -2.96
CA ILE A 238 -2.76 15.81 -4.30
C ILE A 238 -3.07 14.35 -4.59
N LYS A 239 -4.28 14.05 -5.08
CA LYS A 239 -4.66 12.68 -5.49
C LYS A 239 -3.86 12.25 -6.73
N ILE A 240 -3.19 11.10 -6.66
CA ILE A 240 -2.35 10.54 -7.74
C ILE A 240 -2.85 9.19 -8.26
N ALA A 241 -3.71 8.48 -7.54
CA ALA A 241 -4.35 7.27 -8.02
C ALA A 241 -5.74 7.07 -7.41
N MET A 242 -6.64 6.45 -8.17
CA MET A 242 -7.97 6.04 -7.72
C MET A 242 -7.91 4.71 -6.94
N PRO A 243 -8.96 4.37 -6.17
CA PRO A 243 -9.07 3.06 -5.53
C PRO A 243 -8.95 1.91 -6.53
N ARG A 244 -8.37 0.79 -6.08
CA ARG A 244 -8.33 -0.44 -6.87
C ARG A 244 -9.73 -1.01 -7.07
N GLU A 245 -10.55 -0.92 -6.03
CA GLU A 245 -11.92 -1.37 -6.04
C GLU A 245 -12.85 -0.25 -5.55
N PRO A 246 -13.98 -0.01 -6.24
CA PRO A 246 -14.93 1.01 -5.81
C PRO A 246 -15.53 0.65 -4.45
N ILE A 247 -15.78 1.67 -3.63
CA ILE A 247 -16.49 1.49 -2.36
C ILE A 247 -17.96 1.14 -2.68
N GLN A 248 -18.33 -0.13 -2.52
CA GLN A 248 -19.73 -0.55 -2.62
C GLN A 248 -20.42 -0.34 -1.27
N LYS A 249 -21.25 0.70 -1.15
CA LYS A 249 -21.94 1.11 0.10
C LYS A 249 -22.59 -0.05 0.89
N ASN A 250 -23.11 -1.08 0.22
CA ASN A 250 -23.81 -2.20 0.86
C ASN A 250 -22.91 -3.38 1.27
N ILE A 251 -21.76 -3.58 0.62
CA ILE A 251 -20.75 -4.59 1.02
C ILE A 251 -19.86 -4.04 2.14
N PHE A 252 -19.69 -2.72 2.14
CA PHE A 252 -18.92 -1.95 3.11
C PHE A 252 -19.53 -1.92 4.53
N LEU A 253 -20.78 -2.31 4.72
CA LEU A 253 -21.39 -2.44 6.07
C LEU A 253 -21.28 -3.87 6.61
N LYS A 254 -21.43 -4.89 5.75
CA LYS A 254 -21.34 -6.31 6.14
C LYS A 254 -19.92 -6.78 6.47
N ALA A 255 -18.90 -6.26 5.79
CA ALA A 255 -17.50 -6.63 6.06
C ALA A 255 -16.96 -6.06 7.40
N PHE A 256 -17.77 -5.29 8.14
CA PHE A 256 -17.35 -4.44 9.24
C PHE A 256 -17.87 -4.85 10.63
N ASN A 257 -18.64 -5.94 10.72
CA ASN A 257 -19.04 -6.51 12.02
C ASN A 257 -17.84 -6.89 12.91
N THR A 258 -16.65 -6.98 12.32
CA THR A 258 -15.36 -6.94 13.02
C THR A 258 -14.41 -6.08 12.18
N LEU A 259 -14.17 -4.82 12.58
CA LEU A 259 -12.98 -4.06 12.16
C LEU A 259 -11.89 -4.09 13.22
N ILE A 260 -12.35 -4.24 14.44
CA ILE A 260 -11.62 -4.24 15.69
C ILE A 260 -11.98 -5.56 16.35
N GLY A 261 -10.97 -6.20 16.89
CA GLY A 261 -10.98 -7.47 17.60
C GLY A 261 -9.54 -7.93 17.61
#